data_AF-A0A484ZVG0-F1
#
_entry.id   AF-A0A484ZVG0-F1
#
_cell.length_a   1.000
_cell.length_b   1.000
_cell.length_c   1.000
_cell.angle_alpha   90.00
_cell.angle_beta   90.00
_cell.angle_gamma   90.00
#
_symmetry.space_group_name_H-M   'P 1'
#
loop_
_entity.id
_entity.type
_entity.pdbx_description
1 polymer ?
#
loop_
_entity_poly.entity_id
_entity_poly.type
_entity_poly.pdbx_seq_one_letter_code
_entity_poly.pdbx_strand_id
1 'polypeptide(L)'
;MMLIACSQLNIVDLLYPKVMNSIITGDVKRFATDDDGEIESQKMFVLAMEMLSSEKQSTIDWASAGIPIERFYYDFVKEALYSTDETILKEWLNGLCDQHLKWCARAPDIMEEATFMGYEVPDQLHLWPFEYHAVINIRARHGLSTPVIDHPLLTNNFKNMAIPDFSQWEKPTWFTEVSEELIRINPDLAFTRDLF
;
A
#
# COMPACT_ATOMS: atom_id res chain seq x y z
N MET A 1 -0.74 -2.14 0.40
CA MET A 1 -1.55 -0.91 0.30
C MET A 1 -3.04 -1.24 0.23
N MET A 2 -3.50 -2.01 -0.76
CA MET A 2 -4.92 -2.32 -0.98
C MET A 2 -5.66 -2.81 0.28
N LEU A 3 -5.09 -3.75 1.04
CA LEU A 3 -5.71 -4.24 2.27
C LEU A 3 -5.99 -3.12 3.29
N ILE A 4 -5.10 -2.13 3.42
CA ILE A 4 -5.31 -0.97 4.30
C ILE A 4 -6.42 -0.08 3.73
N ALA A 5 -6.38 0.21 2.43
CA ALA A 5 -7.39 1.03 1.74
C ALA A 5 -8.81 0.44 1.86
N CYS A 6 -8.92 -0.89 1.97
CA CYS A 6 -10.18 -1.62 2.05
C CYS A 6 -10.55 -2.02 3.48
N SER A 7 -9.91 -1.41 4.49
CA SER A 7 -10.18 -1.64 5.91
C SER A 7 -9.97 -3.09 6.39
N GLN A 8 -9.17 -3.89 5.67
CA GLN A 8 -8.79 -5.27 6.04
C GLN A 8 -7.61 -5.27 7.04
N LEU A 9 -7.73 -4.45 8.09
CA LEU A 9 -6.64 -4.12 9.00
C LEU A 9 -6.17 -5.31 9.85
N ASN A 10 -7.06 -6.27 10.14
CA ASN A 10 -6.76 -7.52 10.81
C ASN A 10 -5.75 -8.38 10.02
N ILE A 11 -5.95 -8.49 8.70
CA ILE A 11 -5.04 -9.23 7.81
C ILE A 11 -3.70 -8.50 7.73
N VAL A 12 -3.73 -7.18 7.64
CA VAL A 12 -2.51 -6.37 7.61
C VAL A 12 -1.70 -6.53 8.90
N ASP A 13 -2.36 -6.54 10.06
CA ASP A 13 -1.73 -6.76 11.35
C ASP A 13 -1.06 -8.16 11.45
N LEU A 14 -1.65 -9.18 10.82
CA LEU A 14 -1.06 -10.53 10.72
C LEU A 14 0.18 -10.56 9.80
N LEU A 15 0.14 -9.84 8.69
CA LEU A 15 1.20 -9.81 7.67
C LEU A 15 2.40 -8.96 8.09
N TYR A 16 2.19 -7.87 8.83
CA TYR A 16 3.22 -6.90 9.21
C TYR A 16 4.53 -7.53 9.72
N PRO A 17 4.54 -8.43 10.73
CA PRO A 17 5.80 -8.98 11.25
C PRO A 17 6.58 -9.79 10.20
N LYS A 18 5.89 -10.43 9.25
CA LYS A 18 6.52 -11.21 8.17
C LYS A 18 7.19 -10.28 7.15
N VAL A 19 6.49 -9.22 6.76
CA VAL A 19 7.04 -8.20 5.84
C VAL A 19 8.21 -7.47 6.50
N MET A 20 8.09 -7.11 7.78
CA MET A 20 9.20 -6.50 8.53
C MET A 20 10.41 -7.40 8.61
N ASN A 21 10.23 -8.71 8.86
CA ASN A 21 11.33 -9.66 8.84
C ASN A 21 12.01 -9.71 7.45
N SER A 22 11.21 -9.66 6.36
CA SER A 22 11.75 -9.59 4.99
C SER A 22 12.55 -8.31 4.72
N ILE A 23 12.15 -7.17 5.30
CA ILE A 23 12.92 -5.91 5.24
C ILE A 23 14.24 -6.06 5.98
N ILE A 24 14.22 -6.59 7.21
CA ILE A 24 15.41 -6.73 8.07
C ILE A 24 16.42 -7.71 7.46
N THR A 25 15.94 -8.81 6.89
CA THR A 25 16.79 -9.84 6.26
C THR A 25 17.25 -9.45 4.85
N GLY A 26 16.68 -8.40 4.26
CA GLY A 26 16.98 -7.94 2.91
C GLY A 26 16.33 -8.76 1.80
N ASP A 27 15.50 -9.76 2.14
CA ASP A 27 14.77 -10.58 1.17
C ASP A 27 13.82 -9.75 0.31
N VAL A 28 13.33 -8.62 0.84
CA VAL A 28 12.41 -7.74 0.13
C VAL A 28 13.04 -7.12 -1.13
N LYS A 29 14.37 -7.03 -1.21
CA LYS A 29 15.07 -6.48 -2.38
C LYS A 29 14.72 -7.22 -3.66
N ARG A 30 14.51 -8.53 -3.57
CA ARG A 30 14.14 -9.37 -4.73
C ARG A 30 12.85 -8.93 -5.41
N PHE A 31 11.95 -8.28 -4.67
CA PHE A 31 10.68 -7.76 -5.18
C PHE A 31 10.76 -6.29 -5.60
N ALA A 32 11.87 -5.62 -5.28
CA ALA A 32 12.14 -4.22 -5.59
C ALA A 32 13.19 -4.05 -6.71
N THR A 33 13.73 -5.16 -7.21
CA THR A 33 14.70 -5.19 -8.30
C THR A 33 13.98 -5.33 -9.64
N ASP A 34 14.31 -4.46 -10.59
CA ASP A 34 13.80 -4.51 -11.96
C ASP A 34 14.53 -5.57 -12.82
N ASP A 35 14.15 -5.66 -14.09
CA ASP A 35 14.73 -6.62 -15.03
C ASP A 35 16.22 -6.35 -15.35
N ASP A 36 16.69 -5.12 -15.13
CA ASP A 36 18.08 -4.70 -15.32
C ASP A 36 18.94 -4.91 -14.06
N GLY A 37 18.33 -5.35 -12.95
CA GLY A 37 19.01 -5.60 -11.69
C GLY A 37 19.15 -4.36 -10.80
N GLU A 38 18.53 -3.23 -11.16
CA GLU A 38 18.51 -2.01 -10.36
C GLU A 38 17.37 -2.05 -9.34
N ILE A 39 17.60 -1.47 -8.16
CA ILE A 39 16.55 -1.39 -7.13
C ILE A 39 15.82 -0.07 -7.28
N GLU A 40 14.55 -0.16 -7.65
CA GLU A 40 13.70 1.00 -7.89
C GLU A 40 13.22 1.66 -6.60
N SER A 41 13.00 2.97 -6.68
CA SER A 41 12.49 3.76 -5.56
C SER A 41 11.08 3.33 -5.17
N GLN A 42 10.93 2.86 -3.94
CA GLN A 42 9.69 2.31 -3.45
C GLN A 42 8.74 3.40 -2.94
N LYS A 43 7.47 3.30 -3.35
CA LYS A 43 6.43 4.33 -3.17
C LYS A 43 5.32 3.83 -2.23
N MET A 44 4.31 3.17 -2.77
CA MET A 44 3.20 2.59 -2.00
C MET A 44 3.67 1.62 -0.91
N PHE A 45 4.75 0.88 -1.17
CA PHE A 45 5.35 -0.01 -0.16
C PHE A 45 5.87 0.79 1.05
N VAL A 46 6.60 1.89 0.81
CA VAL A 46 7.09 2.79 1.86
C VAL A 46 5.92 3.42 2.61
N LEU A 47 4.91 3.95 1.90
CA LEU A 47 3.72 4.54 2.53
C LEU A 47 3.04 3.53 3.46
N ALA A 48 2.76 2.31 2.98
CA ALA A 48 2.11 1.27 3.78
C ALA A 48 2.94 0.88 5.02
N MET A 49 4.23 0.62 4.82
CA MET A 49 5.09 0.12 5.90
C MET A 49 5.42 1.19 6.93
N GLU A 50 5.55 2.46 6.53
CA GLU A 50 5.68 3.59 7.46
C GLU A 50 4.41 3.81 8.27
N MET A 51 3.22 3.77 7.64
CA MET A 51 1.93 3.85 8.35
C MET A 51 1.84 2.74 9.42
N LEU A 52 2.13 1.49 9.03
CA LEU A 52 2.03 0.35 9.94
C LEU A 52 3.10 0.36 11.03
N SER A 53 4.33 0.76 10.72
CA SER A 53 5.38 0.88 11.73
C SER A 53 5.03 1.98 12.73
N SER A 54 4.40 3.07 12.27
CA SER A 54 3.88 4.08 13.18
C SER A 54 2.79 3.54 14.12
N GLU A 55 1.88 2.68 13.65
CA GLU A 55 0.90 2.01 14.52
C GLU A 55 1.57 1.20 15.64
N LYS A 56 2.73 0.60 15.32
CA LYS A 56 3.51 -0.24 16.24
C LYS A 56 4.56 0.54 17.03
N GLN A 57 4.59 1.87 16.91
CA GLN A 57 5.61 2.73 17.53
C GLN A 57 7.05 2.31 17.18
N SER A 58 7.24 1.84 15.95
CA SER A 58 8.54 1.42 15.42
C SER A 58 8.95 2.29 14.23
N THR A 59 10.23 2.23 13.88
CA THR A 59 10.79 2.92 12.71
C THR A 59 11.50 1.91 11.81
N ILE A 60 11.52 2.19 10.51
CA ILE A 60 12.19 1.36 9.52
C ILE A 60 13.50 2.03 9.12
N ASP A 61 14.59 1.29 9.16
CA ASP A 61 15.87 1.73 8.60
C ASP A 61 15.97 1.29 7.12
N TRP A 62 15.38 2.10 6.24
CA TRP A 62 15.36 1.85 4.80
C TRP A 62 16.76 1.82 4.18
N ALA A 63 17.70 2.60 4.73
CA ALA A 63 19.07 2.65 4.24
C ALA A 63 19.79 1.32 4.51
N SER A 64 19.67 0.77 5.72
CA SER A 64 20.20 -0.55 6.05
C SER A 64 19.49 -1.66 5.27
N ALA A 65 18.18 -1.52 5.02
CA ALA A 65 17.45 -2.42 4.14
C ALA A 65 17.87 -2.31 2.67
N GLY A 66 18.65 -1.29 2.29
CA GLY A 66 19.10 -1.05 0.91
C GLY A 66 17.96 -0.83 -0.07
N ILE A 67 16.88 -0.21 0.39
CA ILE A 67 15.70 0.12 -0.41
C ILE A 67 15.65 1.63 -0.57
N PRO A 68 15.84 2.17 -1.78
CA PRO A 68 15.61 3.58 -2.05
C PRO A 68 14.14 3.92 -1.77
N ILE A 69 13.91 5.05 -1.12
CA ILE A 69 12.57 5.51 -0.76
C ILE A 69 12.19 6.75 -1.56
N GLU A 70 10.93 6.82 -1.96
CA GLU A 70 10.38 8.05 -2.49
C GLU A 70 9.97 8.96 -1.32
N ARG A 71 10.70 10.08 -1.18
CA ARG A 71 10.63 10.94 0.01
C ARG A 71 9.25 11.45 0.33
N PHE A 72 8.47 11.82 -0.70
CA PHE A 72 7.10 12.30 -0.52
C PHE A 72 6.26 11.38 0.39
N TYR A 73 6.30 10.07 0.16
CA TYR A 73 5.51 9.10 0.92
C TYR A 73 6.03 8.90 2.34
N TYR A 74 7.35 8.92 2.51
CA TYR A 74 7.98 8.83 3.82
C TYR A 74 7.64 10.08 4.67
N ASP A 75 7.84 11.28 4.10
CA ASP A 75 7.62 12.56 4.78
C ASP A 75 6.13 12.76 5.10
N PHE A 76 5.22 12.35 4.20
CA PHE A 76 3.77 12.36 4.47
C PHE A 76 3.41 11.66 5.79
N VAL A 77 3.98 10.46 6.05
CA VAL A 77 3.68 9.70 7.27
C VAL A 77 4.23 10.41 8.51
N LYS A 78 5.40 11.03 8.41
CA LYS A 78 6.03 11.72 9.54
C LYS A 78 5.38 13.06 9.85
N GLU A 79 4.95 13.80 8.84
CA GLU A 79 4.56 15.20 8.97
C GLU A 79 3.05 15.42 8.97
N ALA A 80 2.29 14.57 8.26
CA ALA A 80 0.89 14.85 7.96
C ALA A 80 -0.09 13.82 8.52
N LEU A 81 0.27 12.53 8.50
CA LEU A 81 -0.67 11.42 8.75
C LEU A 81 -1.49 11.56 10.03
N TYR A 82 -0.90 12.05 11.12
CA TYR A 82 -1.59 12.25 12.41
C TYR A 82 -1.81 13.73 12.76
N SER A 83 -1.56 14.64 11.82
CA SER A 83 -1.81 16.06 12.04
C SER A 83 -3.29 16.32 12.32
N THR A 84 -3.54 17.20 13.28
CA THR A 84 -4.86 17.78 13.57
C THR A 84 -5.07 19.13 12.86
N ASP A 85 -4.03 19.68 12.23
CA ASP A 85 -4.14 20.85 11.37
C ASP A 85 -4.73 20.42 10.02
N GLU A 86 -6.00 20.74 9.82
CA GLU A 86 -6.69 20.42 8.56
C GLU A 86 -6.08 21.08 7.34
N THR A 87 -5.46 22.26 7.47
CA THR A 87 -4.87 22.97 6.32
C THR A 87 -3.67 22.19 5.81
N ILE A 88 -2.75 21.86 6.71
CA ILE A 88 -1.56 21.04 6.42
C ILE A 88 -2.00 19.69 5.86
N LEU A 89 -2.95 19.03 6.51
CA LEU A 89 -3.40 17.71 6.08
C LEU A 89 -4.07 17.76 4.69
N LYS A 90 -4.89 18.77 4.39
CA LYS A 90 -5.50 18.93 3.05
C LYS A 90 -4.44 19.13 1.97
N GLU A 91 -3.39 19.91 2.22
CA GLU A 91 -2.29 20.09 1.27
C GLU A 91 -1.60 18.75 0.95
N TRP A 92 -1.24 18.00 1.98
CA TRP A 92 -0.62 16.69 1.84
C TRP A 92 -1.52 15.66 1.15
N LEU A 93 -2.82 15.65 1.44
CA LEU A 93 -3.79 14.76 0.79
C LEU A 93 -4.00 15.09 -0.69
N ASN A 94 -3.98 16.36 -1.08
CA ASN A 94 -3.96 16.76 -2.49
C ASN A 94 -2.69 16.26 -3.17
N GLY A 95 -1.52 16.49 -2.56
CA GLY A 95 -0.25 15.98 -3.08
C GLY A 95 -0.24 14.46 -3.23
N LEU A 96 -0.88 13.72 -2.33
CA LEU A 96 -1.02 12.26 -2.42
C LEU A 96 -1.82 11.84 -3.66
N CYS A 97 -2.91 12.56 -3.95
CA CYS A 97 -3.72 12.33 -5.15
C CYS A 97 -2.97 12.73 -6.44
N ASP A 98 -2.20 13.81 -6.41
CA ASP A 98 -1.35 14.24 -7.53
C ASP A 98 -0.28 13.18 -7.85
N GLN A 99 0.37 12.63 -6.82
CA GLN A 99 1.32 11.53 -6.98
C GLN A 99 0.64 10.31 -7.59
N HIS A 100 -0.51 9.89 -7.04
CA HIS A 100 -1.28 8.78 -7.58
C HIS A 100 -1.56 8.96 -9.08
N LEU A 101 -2.08 10.12 -9.49
CA LEU A 101 -2.33 10.45 -10.90
C LEU A 101 -1.06 10.41 -11.76
N LYS A 102 0.05 10.97 -11.27
CA LYS A 102 1.34 10.96 -11.97
C LYS A 102 1.78 9.53 -12.29
N TRP A 103 1.55 8.58 -11.39
CA TRP A 103 1.94 7.19 -11.59
C TRP A 103 0.97 6.44 -12.50
N CYS A 104 -0.33 6.64 -12.30
CA CYS A 104 -1.35 5.98 -13.13
C CYS A 104 -1.32 6.45 -14.59
N ALA A 105 -0.98 7.72 -14.83
CA ALA A 105 -0.85 8.26 -16.19
C ALA A 105 0.35 7.69 -16.97
N ARG A 106 1.35 7.09 -16.30
CA ARG A 106 2.52 6.48 -16.96
C ARG A 106 2.30 5.03 -17.38
N ALA A 107 1.31 4.34 -16.80
CA ALA A 107 1.02 2.93 -17.05
C ALA A 107 0.72 2.56 -18.53
N PRO A 108 0.06 3.41 -19.37
CA PRO A 108 -0.23 3.04 -20.75
C PRO A 108 1.00 2.98 -21.67
N ASP A 109 2.04 3.75 -21.35
CA ASP A 109 3.18 3.96 -22.25
C ASP A 109 4.39 3.09 -21.91
N ILE A 110 4.41 2.45 -20.73
CA ILE A 110 5.54 1.62 -20.26
C ILE A 110 4.99 0.39 -19.53
N MET A 111 4.53 -0.61 -20.28
CA MET A 111 4.05 -1.90 -19.74
C MET A 111 5.06 -2.59 -18.82
N GLU A 112 6.37 -2.40 -19.05
CA GLU A 112 7.45 -2.95 -18.23
C GLU A 112 7.49 -2.32 -16.81
N GLU A 113 7.13 -1.04 -16.66
CA GLU A 113 7.08 -0.37 -15.35
C GLU A 113 5.83 -0.78 -14.53
N ALA A 114 4.74 -1.22 -15.17
CA ALA A 114 3.46 -1.49 -14.49
C ALA A 114 3.58 -2.60 -13.42
N THR A 115 4.38 -3.63 -13.69
CA THR A 115 4.58 -4.79 -12.79
C THR A 115 5.29 -4.42 -11.49
N PHE A 116 6.18 -3.43 -11.51
CA PHE A 116 7.01 -3.03 -10.36
C PHE A 116 6.47 -1.79 -9.61
N MET A 117 5.44 -1.14 -10.16
CA MET A 117 4.82 0.03 -9.55
C MET A 117 3.78 -0.31 -8.46
N GLY A 118 3.59 -1.61 -8.18
CA GLY A 118 2.66 -2.10 -7.16
C GLY A 118 1.19 -2.12 -7.61
N TYR A 119 0.95 -2.08 -8.92
CA TYR A 119 -0.37 -2.12 -9.54
C TYR A 119 -0.65 -3.51 -10.14
N GLU A 120 -0.77 -4.53 -9.31
CA GLU A 120 -1.44 -5.80 -9.68
C GLU A 120 -2.97 -5.63 -9.65
N VAL A 121 -3.43 -4.43 -10.00
CA VAL A 121 -4.81 -4.00 -9.86
C VAL A 121 -5.43 -4.03 -11.27
N PRO A 122 -6.65 -4.57 -11.46
CA PRO A 122 -7.32 -4.51 -12.74
C PRO A 122 -7.31 -3.08 -13.33
N ASP A 123 -7.13 -2.94 -14.65
CA ASP A 123 -7.05 -1.63 -15.34
C ASP A 123 -8.17 -0.65 -14.96
N GLN A 124 -9.34 -1.19 -14.62
CA GLN A 124 -10.55 -0.47 -14.23
C GLN A 124 -10.42 0.24 -12.86
N LEU A 125 -9.44 -0.13 -12.06
CA LEU A 125 -9.21 0.36 -10.69
C LEU A 125 -7.90 1.16 -10.56
N HIS A 126 -7.13 1.34 -11.65
CA HIS A 126 -5.89 2.12 -11.62
C HIS A 126 -6.09 3.52 -11.05
N LEU A 127 -7.22 4.17 -11.33
CA LEU A 127 -7.50 5.52 -10.87
C LEU A 127 -8.23 5.56 -9.50
N TRP A 128 -8.43 4.42 -8.83
CA TRP A 128 -8.99 4.43 -7.48
C TRP A 128 -7.88 4.85 -6.48
N PRO A 129 -8.07 5.91 -5.67
CA PRO A 129 -7.01 6.49 -4.86
C PRO A 129 -6.77 5.67 -3.59
N PHE A 130 -6.11 4.51 -3.74
CA PHE A 130 -5.81 3.58 -2.65
C PHE A 130 -5.14 4.26 -1.46
N GLU A 131 -4.19 5.16 -1.73
CA GLU A 131 -3.42 5.87 -0.71
C GLU A 131 -4.32 6.77 0.13
N TYR A 132 -5.26 7.50 -0.50
CA TYR A 132 -6.22 8.36 0.20
C TYR A 132 -7.13 7.54 1.12
N HIS A 133 -7.67 6.42 0.61
CA HIS A 133 -8.51 5.53 1.42
C HIS A 133 -7.73 4.83 2.54
N ALA A 134 -6.47 4.46 2.31
CA ALA A 134 -5.62 3.90 3.35
C ALA A 134 -5.38 4.89 4.49
N VAL A 135 -5.15 6.17 4.16
CA VAL A 135 -5.02 7.25 5.15
C VAL A 135 -6.29 7.41 5.98
N ILE A 136 -7.47 7.39 5.34
CA ILE A 136 -8.75 7.46 6.05
C ILE A 136 -8.84 6.35 7.10
N ASN A 137 -8.56 5.10 6.71
CA ASN A 137 -8.70 3.95 7.59
C ASN A 137 -7.67 3.95 8.72
N ILE A 138 -6.41 4.33 8.45
CA ILE A 138 -5.38 4.43 9.49
C ILE A 138 -5.72 5.54 10.48
N ARG A 139 -6.10 6.74 10.01
CA ARG A 139 -6.50 7.85 10.89
C ARG A 139 -7.71 7.48 11.75
N ALA A 140 -8.68 6.77 11.20
CA ALA A 140 -9.86 6.31 11.93
C ALA A 140 -9.49 5.37 13.11
N ARG A 141 -8.44 4.54 13.01
CA ARG A 141 -7.95 3.72 14.14
C ARG A 141 -7.52 4.58 15.34
N HIS A 142 -7.08 5.81 15.10
CA HIS A 142 -6.67 6.78 16.13
C HIS A 142 -7.79 7.74 16.55
N GLY A 143 -9.02 7.51 16.08
CA GLY A 143 -10.14 8.42 16.33
C GLY A 143 -10.00 9.77 15.62
N LEU A 144 -9.12 9.87 14.63
CA LEU A 144 -8.92 11.08 13.84
C LEU A 144 -9.83 11.08 12.61
N SER A 145 -10.50 12.21 12.35
CA SER A 145 -11.21 12.44 11.09
C SER A 145 -10.22 12.74 9.97
N THR A 146 -10.61 12.45 8.73
CA THR A 146 -9.86 12.87 7.53
C THR A 146 -10.69 13.91 6.80
N PRO A 147 -10.15 15.11 6.51
CA PRO A 147 -10.91 16.13 5.83
C PRO A 147 -11.21 15.73 4.39
N VAL A 148 -12.38 16.14 3.91
CA VAL A 148 -12.70 16.10 2.48
C VAL A 148 -11.84 17.13 1.77
N ILE A 149 -11.20 16.73 0.67
CA ILE A 149 -10.44 17.61 -0.22
C ILE A 149 -11.21 17.84 -1.51
N ASP A 150 -11.05 19.03 -2.10
CA ASP A 150 -11.54 19.34 -3.43
C ASP A 150 -10.44 19.04 -4.46
N HIS A 151 -10.36 17.78 -4.86
CA HIS A 151 -9.38 17.30 -5.83
C HIS A 151 -10.08 16.65 -7.03
N PRO A 152 -9.71 16.93 -8.30
CA PRO A 152 -10.38 16.37 -9.48
C PRO A 152 -10.48 14.83 -9.52
N LEU A 153 -9.51 14.14 -8.91
CA LEU A 153 -9.54 12.68 -8.72
C LEU A 153 -10.72 12.23 -7.86
N LEU A 154 -11.11 13.02 -6.84
CA LEU A 154 -12.16 12.66 -5.89
C LEU A 154 -13.52 13.26 -6.27
N THR A 155 -13.54 14.38 -7.00
CA THR A 155 -14.77 15.12 -7.30
C THR A 155 -15.43 14.77 -8.63
N ASN A 156 -14.72 14.07 -9.53
CA ASN A 156 -15.26 13.58 -10.81
C ASN A 156 -15.81 12.14 -10.72
N ASN A 157 -15.72 11.34 -11.80
CA ASN A 157 -16.31 10.00 -11.96
C ASN A 157 -16.10 9.03 -10.77
N PHE A 158 -15.05 9.22 -9.95
CA PHE A 158 -14.76 8.42 -8.75
C PHE A 158 -15.70 8.68 -7.58
N LYS A 159 -16.34 9.86 -7.49
CA LYS A 159 -17.40 10.11 -6.50
C LYS A 159 -18.52 9.07 -6.58
N ASN A 160 -18.72 8.51 -7.78
CA ASN A 160 -19.74 7.50 -8.07
C ASN A 160 -19.17 6.10 -8.29
N MET A 161 -17.84 5.90 -8.25
CA MET A 161 -17.29 4.55 -8.26
C MET A 161 -17.57 3.90 -6.91
N ALA A 162 -18.13 2.70 -6.94
CA ALA A 162 -18.27 1.90 -5.74
C ALA A 162 -16.88 1.73 -5.12
N ILE A 163 -16.77 1.96 -3.80
CA ILE A 163 -15.61 1.51 -3.04
C ILE A 163 -15.47 0.02 -3.36
N PRO A 164 -14.32 -0.44 -3.89
CA PRO A 164 -14.11 -1.84 -4.15
C PRO A 164 -14.40 -2.65 -2.89
N ASP A 165 -15.45 -3.47 -2.95
CA ASP A 165 -15.86 -4.32 -1.84
C ASP A 165 -15.05 -5.62 -1.89
N PHE A 166 -13.81 -5.54 -1.42
CA PHE A 166 -12.95 -6.71 -1.31
C PHE A 166 -13.39 -7.68 -0.20
N SER A 167 -14.45 -7.38 0.59
CA SER A 167 -15.08 -8.40 1.44
C SER A 167 -15.80 -9.47 0.62
N GLN A 168 -16.11 -9.17 -0.65
CA GLN A 168 -16.64 -10.13 -1.62
C GLN A 168 -15.56 -10.81 -2.45
N TRP A 169 -14.29 -10.61 -2.10
CA TRP A 169 -13.22 -11.32 -2.79
C TRP A 169 -13.22 -12.77 -2.33
N GLU A 170 -13.96 -13.59 -3.08
CA GLU A 170 -14.05 -15.01 -2.81
C GLU A 170 -12.69 -15.68 -3.03
N LYS A 171 -12.31 -16.53 -2.08
CA LYS A 171 -11.13 -17.37 -2.19
C LYS A 171 -11.15 -18.13 -3.52
N PRO A 172 -10.18 -17.93 -4.42
CA PRO A 172 -10.13 -18.66 -5.68
C PRO A 172 -10.11 -20.18 -5.44
N THR A 173 -10.76 -20.95 -6.30
CA THR A 173 -10.88 -22.41 -6.13
C THR A 173 -9.52 -23.12 -6.09
N TRP A 174 -8.51 -22.56 -6.77
CA TRP A 174 -7.13 -23.06 -6.78
C TRP A 174 -6.32 -22.67 -5.53
N PHE A 175 -6.75 -21.66 -4.77
CA PHE A 175 -5.93 -21.08 -3.70
C PHE A 175 -5.63 -22.09 -2.60
N THR A 176 -6.64 -22.87 -2.18
CA THR A 176 -6.45 -23.83 -1.07
C THR A 176 -5.44 -24.92 -1.45
N GLU A 177 -5.54 -25.46 -2.65
CA GLU A 177 -4.62 -26.51 -3.13
C GLU A 177 -3.17 -26.00 -3.21
N VAL A 178 -2.98 -24.82 -3.80
CA VAL A 178 -1.66 -24.19 -3.92
C VAL A 178 -1.10 -23.83 -2.54
N SER A 179 -1.90 -23.24 -1.65
CA SER A 179 -1.48 -22.90 -0.29
C SER A 179 -1.05 -24.13 0.49
N GLU A 180 -1.81 -25.23 0.44
CA GLU A 180 -1.43 -26.46 1.16
C GLU A 180 -0.13 -27.06 0.63
N GLU A 181 0.10 -27.04 -0.68
CA GLU A 181 1.36 -27.50 -1.27
C GLU A 181 2.54 -26.59 -0.88
N LEU A 182 2.35 -25.28 -0.89
CA LEU A 182 3.36 -24.32 -0.42
C LEU A 182 3.67 -24.50 1.07
N ILE A 183 2.67 -24.77 1.91
CA ILE A 183 2.84 -25.05 3.34
C ILE A 183 3.59 -26.36 3.56
N ARG A 184 3.34 -27.39 2.73
CA ARG A 184 4.07 -28.66 2.79
C ARG A 184 5.57 -28.47 2.50
N ILE A 185 5.90 -27.59 1.56
CA ILE A 185 7.29 -27.26 1.20
C ILE A 185 7.92 -26.34 2.25
N ASN A 186 7.18 -25.33 2.71
CA ASN A 186 7.61 -24.35 3.69
C ASN A 186 6.52 -24.12 4.77
N PRO A 187 6.64 -24.78 5.94
CA PRO A 187 5.66 -24.67 7.02
C PRO A 187 5.42 -23.24 7.54
N ASP A 188 6.37 -22.31 7.36
CA ASP A 188 6.24 -20.91 7.79
C ASP A 188 5.15 -20.16 7.01
N LEU A 189 4.69 -20.73 5.89
CA LEU A 189 3.58 -20.24 5.07
C LEU A 189 2.20 -20.65 5.61
N ALA A 190 2.11 -21.34 6.75
CA ALA A 190 0.84 -21.77 7.33
C ALA A 190 -0.17 -20.63 7.57
N PHE A 191 0.33 -19.41 7.79
CA PHE A 191 -0.51 -18.20 7.92
C PHE A 191 -1.36 -17.89 6.68
N THR A 192 -1.00 -18.44 5.51
CA THR A 192 -1.75 -18.21 4.27
C THR A 192 -3.17 -18.75 4.33
N ARG A 193 -3.45 -19.70 5.24
CA ARG A 193 -4.79 -20.22 5.53
C ARG A 193 -5.75 -19.15 6.06
N ASP A 194 -5.20 -18.10 6.68
CA ASP A 194 -5.98 -17.04 7.34
C ASP A 194 -6.15 -15.79 6.45
N LEU A 195 -5.71 -15.85 5.18
CA LEU A 195 -5.78 -14.71 4.24
C LEU A 195 -7.14 -14.55 3.55
N PHE A 196 -8.01 -15.56 3.62
CA PHE A 196 -9.35 -15.59 3.03
C PHE A 196 -10.36 -16.25 3.97
#